data_AF-A0A1V4S866-F1
#
_entry.id   AF-A0A1V4S866-F1
#
_cell.length_a   1.000
_cell.length_b   1.000
_cell.length_c   1.000
_cell.angle_alpha   90.00
_cell.angle_beta   90.00
_cell.angle_gamma   90.00
#
_symmetry.space_group_name_H-M   'P 1'
#
loop_
_entity.id
_entity.type
_entity.pdbx_description
1 polymer ?
#
loop_
_entity_poly.entity_id
_entity_poly.type
_entity_poly.pdbx_seq_one_letter_code
_entity_poly.pdbx_strand_id
1 'polypeptide(L)'
;MIRFYNIILPLLVLTVVIYTGVDIFYKVVAAKFLQVDSEEIVAKKVKDIEPDQKLLLSDYKTITERNLFGSVEKASSEGNADQIGGLKATSLNIALLGTVSGDKRDAFAVIEDVDKREQGLYRVGDSVQNAVVKMILRGKVVLRIGGKDEILTMDEPKSRPEPVKPKKRRPLSKKRERRSTVTINRSKIRGSLKNINDLLSQVQVSPHSGDGKGLSITQIAPDSIFSELKLKDGDIIRGVNGKTLKEPDDLISLYRRLKSGFHVSLQITRNGKRKTINYRFR
;
A
#
# COMPACT_ATOMS: atom_id res chain seq x y z
N MET A 1 4.54 6.80 -77.25
CA MET A 1 5.27 7.18 -76.02
C MET A 1 5.04 8.63 -75.57
N ILE A 2 4.81 9.61 -76.46
CA ILE A 2 4.73 11.04 -76.11
C ILE A 2 3.54 11.42 -75.19
N ARG A 3 2.40 10.71 -75.28
CA ARG A 3 1.21 11.00 -74.46
C ARG A 3 1.35 10.65 -72.96
N PHE A 4 2.20 9.68 -72.61
CA PHE A 4 2.44 9.30 -71.22
C PHE A 4 3.30 10.34 -70.48
N TYR A 5 4.25 10.97 -71.19
CA TYR A 5 5.14 11.97 -70.60
C TYR A 5 4.38 13.22 -70.15
N ASN A 6 3.35 13.60 -70.91
CA ASN A 6 2.46 14.73 -70.58
C ASN A 6 1.63 14.51 -69.31
N ILE A 7 1.49 13.27 -68.82
CA ILE A 7 0.75 12.94 -67.60
C ILE A 7 1.71 12.70 -66.44
N ILE A 8 2.84 12.04 -66.68
CA ILE A 8 3.82 11.69 -65.65
C ILE A 8 4.59 12.94 -65.18
N LEU A 9 4.96 13.84 -66.11
CA LEU A 9 5.68 15.06 -65.78
C LEU A 9 4.90 15.99 -64.81
N PRO A 10 3.62 16.35 -65.05
CA PRO A 10 2.87 17.16 -64.09
C PRO A 10 2.61 16.43 -62.77
N LEU A 11 2.50 15.10 -62.78
CA LEU A 11 2.36 14.32 -61.55
C LEU A 11 3.63 14.42 -60.69
N LEU A 12 4.82 14.31 -61.32
CA LEU A 12 6.10 14.46 -60.63
C LEU A 12 6.25 15.89 -60.08
N VAL A 13 5.93 16.91 -60.88
CA VAL A 13 5.96 18.31 -60.42
C VAL A 13 4.99 18.52 -59.26
N LEU A 14 3.77 17.99 -59.33
CA LEU A 14 2.78 18.08 -58.25
C LEU A 14 3.28 17.42 -56.96
N THR A 15 3.92 16.24 -57.06
CA THR A 15 4.48 15.57 -55.88
C THR A 15 5.60 16.37 -55.22
N VAL A 16 6.47 17.00 -56.02
CA VAL A 16 7.54 17.86 -55.49
C VAL A 16 6.95 19.09 -54.80
N VAL A 17 5.96 19.74 -55.42
CA VAL A 17 5.29 20.92 -54.83
C VAL A 17 4.62 20.55 -53.51
N ILE A 18 3.86 19.45 -53.45
CA ILE A 18 3.22 18.99 -52.21
C ILE A 18 4.26 18.66 -51.14
N TYR A 19 5.32 17.92 -51.48
CA TYR A 19 6.37 17.56 -50.55
C TYR A 19 7.05 18.80 -49.95
N THR A 20 7.42 19.77 -50.79
CA THR A 20 8.03 21.02 -50.32
C THR A 20 7.08 21.86 -49.46
N GLY A 21 5.79 21.92 -49.81
CA GLY A 21 4.80 22.65 -49.03
C GLY A 21 4.61 22.05 -47.63
N VAL A 22 4.56 20.71 -47.55
CA VAL A 22 4.44 19.98 -46.28
C VAL A 22 5.71 20.14 -45.43
N ASP A 23 6.91 20.07 -46.03
CA ASP A 23 8.18 20.28 -45.31
C ASP A 23 8.28 21.70 -44.73
N ILE A 24 7.94 22.73 -45.52
CA ILE A 24 7.91 24.12 -45.06
C ILE A 24 6.87 24.30 -43.96
N PHE A 25 5.68 23.71 -44.10
CA PHE A 25 4.63 23.76 -43.09
C PHE A 25 5.10 23.18 -41.75
N TYR A 26 5.70 21.98 -41.76
CA TYR A 26 6.22 21.37 -40.53
C TYR A 26 7.37 22.18 -39.92
N LYS A 27 8.25 22.78 -40.73
CA LYS A 27 9.30 23.68 -40.22
C LYS A 27 8.72 24.94 -39.57
N VAL A 28 7.68 25.54 -40.16
CA VAL A 28 7.00 26.72 -39.59
C VAL A 28 6.24 26.36 -38.30
N VAL A 29 5.53 25.22 -38.28
CA VAL A 29 4.83 24.73 -37.09
C VAL A 29 5.83 24.40 -35.98
N ALA A 30 6.93 23.69 -36.30
CA ALA A 30 7.98 23.38 -35.34
C ALA A 30 8.65 24.65 -34.80
N ALA A 31 8.93 25.64 -35.65
CA ALA A 31 9.48 26.92 -35.21
C ALA A 31 8.52 27.68 -34.28
N LYS A 32 7.21 27.65 -34.54
CA LYS A 32 6.19 28.21 -33.63
C LYS A 32 6.10 27.48 -32.30
N PHE A 33 6.34 26.16 -32.27
CA PHE A 33 6.36 25.37 -31.03
C PHE A 33 7.68 25.51 -30.25
N LEU A 34 8.80 25.76 -30.93
CA LEU A 34 10.10 26.03 -30.28
C LEU A 34 10.16 27.42 -29.62
N GLN A 35 9.25 28.33 -29.96
CA GLN A 35 9.05 29.61 -29.26
C GLN A 35 8.13 29.50 -28.03
N VAL A 36 7.67 28.30 -27.67
CA VAL A 36 7.08 28.08 -26.34
C VAL A 36 8.23 28.00 -25.35
N ASP A 37 8.65 29.18 -24.91
CA ASP A 37 9.65 29.38 -23.88
C ASP A 37 9.22 28.62 -22.63
N SER A 38 9.76 27.41 -22.47
CA SER A 38 9.50 26.58 -21.29
C SER A 38 10.15 27.16 -20.04
N GLU A 39 10.88 28.27 -20.18
CA GLU A 39 11.41 29.04 -19.06
C GLU A 39 10.34 29.86 -18.32
N GLU A 40 9.19 30.22 -18.91
CA GLU A 40 8.18 31.02 -18.19
C GLU A 40 7.22 30.19 -17.31
N ILE A 41 7.24 28.86 -17.42
CA ILE A 41 6.61 27.97 -16.43
C ILE A 41 7.57 27.66 -15.26
N VAL A 42 8.82 28.13 -15.33
CA VAL A 42 9.73 28.16 -14.19
C VAL A 42 9.55 29.51 -13.48
N ALA A 43 8.77 29.47 -12.41
CA ALA A 43 8.60 30.56 -11.44
C ALA A 43 7.72 31.75 -11.89
N LYS A 44 6.40 31.49 -11.96
CA LYS A 44 5.54 32.30 -11.08
C LYS A 44 6.04 32.04 -9.67
N LYS A 45 6.97 32.88 -9.21
CA LYS A 45 7.47 32.91 -7.84
C LYS A 45 6.21 32.99 -6.98
N VAL A 46 5.77 31.83 -6.48
CA VAL A 46 4.76 31.77 -5.45
C VAL A 46 5.38 32.61 -4.36
N LYS A 47 4.83 33.82 -4.20
CA LYS A 47 5.19 34.79 -3.17
C LYS A 47 5.50 33.97 -1.92
N ASP A 48 6.76 34.03 -1.47
CA ASP A 48 7.32 33.13 -0.46
C ASP A 48 6.21 32.68 0.49
N ILE A 49 5.74 31.44 0.33
CA ILE A 49 4.87 30.86 1.34
C ILE A 49 5.79 30.82 2.55
N GLU A 50 5.55 31.70 3.52
CA GLU A 50 6.21 31.67 4.81
C GLU A 50 6.34 30.20 5.22
N PRO A 51 7.53 29.77 5.66
CA PRO A 51 7.81 28.37 5.88
C PRO A 51 6.70 27.78 6.74
N ASP A 52 5.88 26.93 6.11
CA ASP A 52 4.77 26.15 6.65
C ASP A 52 4.78 26.21 8.17
N GLN A 53 4.07 27.21 8.75
CA GLN A 53 3.94 27.30 10.20
C GLN A 53 3.41 25.94 10.60
N LYS A 54 4.24 25.15 11.27
CA LYS A 54 3.89 23.78 11.63
C LYS A 54 2.61 23.87 12.43
N LEU A 55 1.49 23.53 11.77
CA LEU A 55 0.17 23.61 12.36
C LEU A 55 0.23 22.96 13.72
N LEU A 56 -0.10 23.75 14.74
CA LEU A 56 -0.09 23.29 16.11
C LEU A 56 -1.19 22.24 16.24
N LEU A 57 -1.01 21.27 17.15
CA LEU A 57 -2.04 20.24 17.38
C LEU A 57 -3.40 20.86 17.77
N SER A 58 -3.40 22.07 18.32
CA SER A 58 -4.59 22.90 18.59
C SER A 58 -5.40 23.24 17.35
N ASP A 59 -4.76 23.40 16.19
CA ASP A 59 -5.43 23.84 14.95
C ASP A 59 -6.33 22.73 14.39
N TYR A 60 -6.07 21.48 14.79
CA TYR A 60 -6.88 20.31 14.45
C TYR A 60 -8.01 20.05 15.45
N LYS A 61 -8.11 20.82 16.54
CA LYS A 61 -9.13 20.66 17.57
C LYS A 61 -10.55 20.80 17.01
N THR A 62 -10.73 21.67 16.02
CA THR A 62 -12.00 21.83 15.29
C THR A 62 -12.47 20.54 14.61
N ILE A 63 -11.55 19.69 14.13
CA ILE A 63 -11.90 18.41 13.48
C ILE A 63 -12.48 17.43 14.51
N THR A 64 -11.87 17.39 15.70
CA THR A 64 -12.34 16.55 16.81
C THR A 64 -13.62 17.08 17.43
N GLU A 65 -13.75 18.40 17.61
CA GLU A 65 -14.94 19.05 18.19
C GLU A 65 -16.17 18.91 17.28
N ARG A 66 -15.97 19.00 15.96
CA ARG A 66 -17.03 18.78 14.98
C ARG A 66 -17.37 17.30 14.78
N ASN A 67 -16.64 16.40 15.44
CA ASN A 67 -16.83 14.94 15.35
C ASN A 67 -17.08 14.45 13.92
N LEU A 68 -16.34 14.98 12.94
CA LEU A 68 -16.62 14.78 11.50
C LEU A 68 -16.56 13.32 11.05
N PHE A 69 -16.03 12.44 11.91
CA PHE A 69 -15.85 11.03 11.65
C PHE A 69 -16.60 10.14 12.66
N GLY A 70 -17.43 10.72 13.53
CA GLY A 70 -18.15 9.99 14.56
C GLY A 70 -17.24 9.26 15.57
N SER A 71 -15.96 9.63 15.66
CA SER A 71 -14.96 8.93 16.47
C SER A 71 -15.08 9.20 17.96
N VAL A 72 -15.76 10.29 18.33
CA VAL A 72 -16.21 10.53 19.69
C VAL A 72 -17.66 10.09 19.73
N GLU A 73 -17.89 8.78 19.79
CA GLU A 73 -19.02 8.33 20.58
C GLU A 73 -18.80 9.01 21.93
N LYS A 74 -19.70 9.93 22.31
CA LYS A 74 -19.91 10.24 23.71
C LYS A 74 -19.94 8.87 24.35
N ALA A 75 -18.90 8.53 25.12
CA ALA A 75 -18.86 7.29 25.85
C ALA A 75 -20.27 7.17 26.41
N SER A 76 -21.00 6.15 25.98
CA SER A 76 -22.26 5.81 26.59
C SER A 76 -21.85 5.40 28.00
N SER A 77 -21.66 6.42 28.82
CA SER A 77 -21.45 6.40 30.25
C SER A 77 -22.80 6.00 30.80
N GLU A 78 -23.08 4.71 30.63
CA GLU A 78 -24.03 3.89 31.37
C GLU A 78 -23.88 2.47 30.83
N GLY A 79 -22.88 1.74 31.35
CA GLY A 79 -22.69 0.33 31.03
C GLY A 79 -21.31 -0.27 31.33
N ASN A 80 -20.82 -0.15 32.57
CA ASN A 80 -19.82 -1.08 33.15
C ASN A 80 -18.49 -1.28 32.41
N ALA A 81 -17.80 -0.19 32.02
CA ALA A 81 -16.39 -0.30 31.61
C ALA A 81 -15.49 -0.87 32.73
N ASP A 82 -15.86 -0.67 34.00
CA ASP A 82 -15.13 -1.16 35.17
C ASP A 82 -15.26 -2.68 35.43
N GLN A 83 -16.21 -3.38 34.80
CA GLN A 83 -16.39 -4.83 35.00
C GLN A 83 -15.65 -5.69 33.94
N ILE A 84 -15.06 -5.07 32.92
CA ILE A 84 -14.47 -5.78 31.78
C ILE A 84 -12.99 -6.10 32.02
N GLY A 85 -12.32 -5.32 32.89
CA GLY A 85 -10.90 -5.50 33.24
C GLY A 85 -10.57 -6.81 33.96
N GLY A 86 -11.57 -7.55 34.44
CA GLY A 86 -11.42 -8.82 35.17
C GLY A 86 -12.02 -10.05 34.49
N LEU A 87 -12.55 -9.94 33.26
CA LEU A 87 -13.17 -11.09 32.58
C LEU A 87 -12.10 -12.04 32.02
N LYS A 88 -12.30 -13.34 32.25
CA LYS A 88 -11.40 -14.38 31.73
C LYS A 88 -11.54 -14.47 30.21
N ALA A 89 -10.42 -14.65 29.51
CA ALA A 89 -10.42 -14.93 28.07
C ALA A 89 -11.21 -16.22 27.78
N THR A 90 -12.00 -16.21 26.71
CA THR A 90 -12.80 -17.38 26.37
C THR A 90 -11.94 -18.56 25.94
N SER A 91 -12.37 -19.76 26.32
CA SER A 91 -11.71 -21.01 25.91
C SER A 91 -12.37 -21.67 24.70
N LEU A 92 -13.37 -21.03 24.09
CA LEU A 92 -14.03 -21.52 22.88
C LEU A 92 -13.10 -21.45 21.66
N ASN A 93 -13.24 -22.42 20.76
CA ASN A 93 -12.46 -22.48 19.52
C ASN A 93 -13.09 -21.61 18.41
N ILE A 94 -13.23 -20.32 18.69
CA ILE A 94 -13.82 -19.33 17.79
C ILE A 94 -12.89 -18.15 17.62
N ALA A 95 -12.84 -17.58 16.42
CA ALA A 95 -11.99 -16.43 16.10
C ALA A 95 -12.83 -15.19 15.80
N LEU A 96 -12.54 -14.08 16.48
CA LEU A 96 -13.17 -12.80 16.19
C LEU A 96 -12.45 -12.14 15.01
N LEU A 97 -13.16 -12.02 13.88
CA LEU A 97 -12.62 -11.44 12.64
C LEU A 97 -12.90 -9.95 12.51
N GLY A 98 -13.92 -9.44 13.18
CA GLY A 98 -14.26 -8.02 13.15
C GLY A 98 -15.40 -7.64 14.08
N THR A 99 -15.45 -6.36 14.44
CA THR A 99 -16.51 -5.77 15.27
C THR A 99 -16.89 -4.41 14.72
N VAL A 100 -18.19 -4.13 14.67
CA VAL A 100 -18.72 -2.78 14.58
C VAL A 100 -19.34 -2.47 15.94
N SER A 101 -18.76 -1.49 16.64
CA SER A 101 -19.30 -0.94 17.88
C SER A 101 -20.27 0.18 17.57
N GLY A 102 -21.32 0.29 18.37
CA GLY A 102 -22.38 1.29 18.24
C GLY A 102 -23.50 0.96 19.23
N ASP A 103 -24.67 1.55 19.04
CA ASP A 103 -25.86 1.21 19.83
C ASP A 103 -26.24 -0.27 19.65
N LYS A 104 -26.98 -0.84 20.62
CA LYS A 104 -27.35 -2.28 20.64
C LYS A 104 -27.98 -2.81 19.34
N ARG A 105 -28.57 -1.94 18.51
CA ARG A 105 -29.21 -2.30 17.25
C ARG A 105 -28.24 -2.33 16.05
N ASP A 106 -27.16 -1.57 16.13
CA ASP A 106 -26.18 -1.38 15.05
C ASP A 106 -24.87 -2.14 15.31
N ALA A 107 -24.66 -2.60 16.54
CA ALA A 107 -23.50 -3.38 16.90
C ALA A 107 -23.59 -4.82 16.37
N PHE A 108 -22.53 -5.26 15.67
CA PHE A 108 -22.40 -6.64 15.21
C PHE A 108 -20.93 -7.09 15.21
N ALA A 109 -20.73 -8.39 15.35
CA ALA A 109 -19.44 -9.05 15.35
C ALA A 109 -19.40 -10.12 14.26
N VAL A 110 -18.27 -10.23 13.58
CA VAL A 110 -18.01 -11.32 12.63
C VAL A 110 -17.14 -12.34 13.35
N ILE A 111 -17.69 -13.52 13.60
CA ILE A 111 -17.04 -14.60 14.33
C ILE A 111 -16.94 -15.82 13.43
N GLU A 112 -15.76 -16.43 13.39
CA GLU A 112 -15.50 -17.69 12.70
C GLU A 112 -15.51 -18.84 13.72
N ASP A 113 -16.27 -19.88 13.42
CA ASP A 113 -16.15 -21.18 14.08
C ASP A 113 -14.94 -21.91 13.47
N VAL A 114 -13.88 -22.12 14.24
CA VAL A 114 -12.62 -22.69 13.73
C VAL A 114 -12.78 -24.17 13.39
N ASP A 115 -13.68 -24.89 14.08
CA ASP A 115 -13.92 -26.32 13.86
C ASP A 115 -14.66 -26.54 12.54
N LYS A 116 -15.65 -25.68 12.24
CA LYS A 116 -16.45 -25.77 11.00
C LYS A 116 -15.92 -24.92 9.84
N ARG A 117 -15.00 -23.98 10.12
CA ARG A 117 -14.55 -22.92 9.19
C ARG A 117 -15.70 -22.12 8.60
N GLU A 118 -16.71 -21.87 9.41
CA GLU A 118 -17.90 -21.09 9.03
C GLU A 118 -17.85 -19.71 9.67
N GLN A 119 -18.10 -18.68 8.87
CA GLN A 119 -18.14 -17.29 9.32
C GLN A 119 -19.59 -16.86 9.50
N GLY A 120 -19.90 -16.30 10.66
CA GLY A 120 -21.23 -15.77 10.97
C GLY A 120 -21.15 -14.31 11.40
N LEU A 121 -22.25 -13.59 11.15
CA LEU A 121 -22.50 -12.26 11.70
C LEU A 121 -23.40 -12.43 12.92
N TYR A 122 -22.95 -11.94 14.07
CA TYR A 122 -23.60 -12.09 15.35
C TYR A 122 -23.90 -10.73 15.98
N ARG A 123 -25.11 -10.58 16.50
CA ARG A 123 -25.60 -9.41 17.24
C ARG A 123 -25.75 -9.74 18.72
N VAL A 124 -26.00 -8.72 19.53
CA VAL A 124 -26.29 -8.90 20.96
C VAL A 124 -27.54 -9.77 21.13
N GLY A 125 -27.41 -10.88 21.85
CA GLY A 125 -28.44 -11.89 22.04
C GLY A 125 -28.29 -13.14 21.18
N ASP A 126 -27.47 -13.11 20.13
CA ASP A 126 -27.26 -14.27 19.26
C ASP A 126 -26.41 -15.34 19.97
N SER A 127 -26.67 -16.60 19.62
CA SER A 127 -25.92 -17.75 20.14
C SER A 127 -24.80 -18.13 19.16
N VAL A 128 -23.59 -18.30 19.69
CA VAL A 128 -22.43 -18.83 18.98
C VAL A 128 -21.89 -20.02 19.76
N GLN A 129 -21.96 -21.21 19.16
CA GLN A 129 -21.73 -22.48 19.87
C GLN A 129 -22.56 -22.56 21.17
N ASN A 130 -21.89 -22.66 22.33
CA ASN A 130 -22.50 -22.76 23.66
C ASN A 130 -22.51 -21.40 24.41
N ALA A 131 -22.26 -20.30 23.70
CA ALA A 131 -22.20 -18.95 24.26
C ALA A 131 -23.29 -18.04 23.68
N VAL A 132 -23.72 -17.07 24.47
CA VAL A 132 -24.60 -15.98 24.01
C VAL A 132 -23.83 -14.67 24.00
N VAL A 133 -23.96 -13.89 22.93
CA VAL A 133 -23.34 -12.57 22.82
C VAL A 133 -24.02 -11.58 23.77
N LYS A 134 -23.31 -11.17 24.84
CA LYS A 134 -23.84 -10.22 25.83
C LYS A 134 -23.59 -8.77 25.40
N MET A 135 -22.39 -8.49 24.87
CA MET A 135 -21.98 -7.13 24.50
C MET A 135 -20.90 -7.17 23.42
N ILE A 136 -20.98 -6.25 22.46
CA ILE A 136 -20.01 -6.10 21.39
C ILE A 136 -19.30 -4.77 21.60
N LEU A 137 -17.98 -4.84 21.76
CA LEU A 137 -17.10 -3.71 21.95
C LEU A 137 -16.14 -3.61 20.77
N ARG A 138 -15.44 -2.50 20.67
CA ARG A 138 -14.41 -2.35 19.66
C ARG A 138 -13.28 -3.37 19.88
N GLY A 139 -13.15 -4.31 18.95
CA GLY A 139 -12.13 -5.36 18.94
C GLY A 139 -12.33 -6.47 19.98
N LYS A 140 -13.45 -6.46 20.73
CA LYS A 140 -13.74 -7.44 21.78
C LYS A 140 -15.23 -7.78 21.82
N VAL A 141 -15.56 -9.01 22.16
CA VAL A 141 -16.95 -9.46 22.38
C VAL A 141 -17.03 -10.12 23.74
N VAL A 142 -18.01 -9.71 24.55
CA VAL A 142 -18.33 -10.35 25.82
C VAL A 142 -19.37 -11.43 25.55
N LEU A 143 -18.99 -12.65 25.87
CA LEU A 143 -19.78 -13.86 25.69
C LEU A 143 -20.24 -14.37 27.05
N ARG A 144 -21.44 -14.95 27.12
CA ARG A 144 -21.97 -15.61 28.31
C ARG A 144 -22.04 -17.11 28.09
N ILE A 145 -21.32 -17.87 28.91
CA ILE A 145 -21.23 -19.33 28.84
C ILE A 145 -21.58 -19.89 30.21
N GLY A 146 -22.66 -20.68 30.32
CA GLY A 146 -23.04 -21.34 31.57
C GLY A 146 -23.21 -20.39 32.77
N GLY A 147 -23.66 -19.15 32.53
CA GLY A 147 -23.84 -18.12 33.56
C GLY A 147 -22.59 -17.29 33.90
N LYS A 148 -21.44 -17.58 33.30
CA LYS A 148 -20.20 -16.80 33.44
C LYS A 148 -19.96 -15.95 32.20
N ASP A 149 -19.43 -14.75 32.40
CA ASP A 149 -19.06 -13.86 31.30
C ASP A 149 -17.57 -14.06 30.96
N GLU A 150 -17.28 -14.31 29.69
CA GLU A 150 -15.94 -14.48 29.13
C GLU A 150 -15.71 -13.47 28.00
N ILE A 151 -14.45 -13.17 27.70
CA ILE A 151 -14.10 -12.20 26.65
C ILE A 151 -13.41 -12.88 25.46
N LEU A 152 -13.97 -12.67 24.28
CA LEU A 152 -13.35 -12.98 23.01
C LEU A 152 -12.65 -11.72 22.48
N THR A 153 -11.33 -11.76 22.37
CA THR A 153 -10.54 -10.66 21.80
C THR A 153 -10.18 -11.01 20.37
N MET A 154 -10.17 -10.01 19.48
CA MET A 154 -9.68 -10.18 18.12
C MET A 154 -8.22 -10.63 18.18
N ASP A 155 -7.92 -11.79 17.59
CA ASP A 155 -6.55 -12.29 17.49
C ASP A 155 -5.75 -11.30 16.64
N GLU A 156 -5.09 -10.34 17.30
CA GLU A 156 -4.00 -9.64 16.68
C GLU A 156 -2.85 -10.65 16.51
N PRO A 157 -2.24 -10.77 15.32
CA PRO A 157 -1.09 -11.63 15.14
C PRO A 157 -0.03 -11.24 16.17
N LYS A 158 0.22 -12.11 17.16
CA LYS A 158 1.19 -11.95 18.25
C LYS A 158 2.56 -11.58 17.70
N SER A 159 2.77 -10.29 17.50
CA SER A 159 4.02 -9.66 17.07
C SER A 159 3.92 -8.14 17.21
N ARG A 160 3.46 -7.70 18.38
CA ARG A 160 3.81 -6.38 18.88
C ARG A 160 4.44 -6.57 20.25
N PRO A 161 5.75 -6.33 20.41
CA PRO A 161 6.33 -6.15 21.72
C PRO A 161 5.54 -5.06 22.43
N GLU A 162 5.36 -5.20 23.74
CA GLU A 162 4.84 -4.19 24.64
C GLU A 162 5.37 -2.78 24.30
N PRO A 163 4.60 -1.71 24.59
CA PRO A 163 5.00 -0.36 24.24
C PRO A 163 6.29 0.02 24.96
N VAL A 164 7.42 -0.17 24.28
CA VAL A 164 8.69 0.43 24.68
C VAL A 164 8.49 1.93 24.59
N LYS A 165 8.65 2.60 25.74
CA LYS A 165 8.57 4.06 25.91
C LYS A 165 9.19 4.78 24.69
N PRO A 166 8.55 5.81 24.14
CA PRO A 166 9.00 6.42 22.89
C PRO A 166 10.34 7.12 23.11
N LYS A 167 11.44 6.51 22.66
CA LYS A 167 12.66 7.27 22.34
C LYS A 167 12.28 8.25 21.25
N LYS A 168 12.43 9.55 21.54
CA LYS A 168 12.20 10.68 20.63
C LYS A 168 12.78 10.38 19.25
N ARG A 169 11.95 9.91 18.32
CA ARG A 169 12.31 9.80 16.91
C ARG A 169 11.89 11.11 16.25
N ARG A 170 12.89 11.83 15.73
CA ARG A 170 12.72 13.02 14.88
C ARG A 170 11.65 12.73 13.81
N PRO A 171 10.74 13.66 13.52
CA PRO A 171 9.70 13.41 12.54
C PRO A 171 10.34 13.28 11.16
N LEU A 172 10.36 12.07 10.63
CA LEU A 172 10.58 11.84 9.21
C LEU A 172 9.30 12.26 8.51
N SER A 173 9.37 13.38 7.79
CA SER A 173 8.29 13.92 6.97
C SER A 173 7.65 12.79 6.16
N LYS A 174 6.33 12.59 6.35
CA LYS A 174 5.52 11.69 5.53
C LYS A 174 5.43 12.29 4.11
N LYS A 175 6.50 12.15 3.33
CA LYS A 175 6.46 12.22 1.87
C LYS A 175 5.37 11.23 1.47
N ARG A 176 4.28 11.72 0.88
CA ARG A 176 3.11 10.94 0.43
C ARG A 176 3.62 9.78 -0.45
N GLU A 177 3.90 8.64 0.16
CA GLU A 177 4.40 7.46 -0.54
C GLU A 177 3.25 6.99 -1.43
N ARG A 178 3.42 7.15 -2.74
CA ARG A 178 2.47 6.66 -3.72
C ARG A 178 2.38 5.14 -3.53
N ARG A 179 1.26 4.67 -3.00
CA ARG A 179 0.97 3.25 -2.83
C ARG A 179 0.41 2.72 -4.14
N SER A 180 1.10 1.77 -4.74
CA SER A 180 0.63 1.06 -5.94
C SER A 180 0.39 -0.40 -5.57
N THR A 181 -0.80 -0.91 -5.90
CA THR A 181 -1.11 -2.33 -5.76
C THR A 181 -0.84 -3.03 -7.09
N VAL A 182 -0.05 -4.10 -7.07
CA VAL A 182 0.26 -4.94 -8.23
C VAL A 182 -0.27 -6.35 -7.96
N THR A 183 -1.09 -6.87 -8.87
CA THR A 183 -1.58 -8.26 -8.81
C THR A 183 -0.66 -9.15 -9.61
N ILE A 184 -0.17 -10.22 -8.98
CA ILE A 184 0.78 -11.17 -9.56
C ILE A 184 0.11 -12.55 -9.63
N ASN A 185 0.17 -13.20 -10.78
CA ASN A 185 -0.30 -14.58 -10.90
C ASN A 185 0.74 -15.54 -10.29
N ARG A 186 0.33 -16.34 -9.30
CA ARG A 186 1.24 -17.20 -8.54
C ARG A 186 1.89 -18.28 -9.41
N SER A 187 1.23 -18.72 -10.47
CA SER A 187 1.76 -19.76 -11.37
C SER A 187 3.07 -19.33 -12.04
N LYS A 188 3.19 -18.04 -12.40
CA LYS A 188 4.35 -17.48 -13.09
C LYS A 188 5.61 -17.41 -12.22
N ILE A 189 5.46 -17.17 -10.93
CA ILE A 189 6.59 -17.02 -10.02
C ILE A 189 6.98 -18.33 -9.32
N ARG A 190 6.13 -19.36 -9.37
CA ARG A 190 6.36 -20.64 -8.67
C ARG A 190 7.60 -21.38 -9.16
N GLY A 191 7.93 -21.28 -10.44
CA GLY A 191 9.15 -21.87 -11.02
C GLY A 191 10.41 -21.24 -10.45
N SER A 192 10.48 -19.90 -10.47
CA SER A 192 11.60 -19.12 -9.96
C SER A 192 11.74 -19.16 -8.43
N LEU A 193 10.71 -19.63 -7.71
CA LEU A 193 10.72 -19.83 -6.26
C LEU A 193 11.17 -21.23 -5.81
N LYS A 194 11.65 -22.07 -6.73
CA LYS A 194 12.18 -23.41 -6.40
C LYS A 194 13.62 -23.35 -5.92
N ASN A 195 14.44 -22.51 -6.55
CA ASN A 195 15.88 -22.44 -6.31
C ASN A 195 16.29 -21.01 -5.99
N ILE A 196 16.96 -20.83 -4.85
CA ILE A 196 17.43 -19.52 -4.41
C ILE A 196 18.60 -19.02 -5.26
N ASN A 197 19.45 -19.92 -5.76
CA ASN A 197 20.61 -19.54 -6.55
C ASN A 197 20.19 -18.91 -7.89
N ASP A 198 19.13 -19.46 -8.50
CA ASP A 198 18.55 -18.93 -9.74
C ASP A 198 17.92 -17.55 -9.54
N LEU A 199 17.39 -17.27 -8.34
CA LEU A 199 16.89 -15.93 -8.01
C LEU A 199 18.04 -14.94 -7.84
N LEU A 200 19.11 -15.32 -7.15
CA LEU A 200 20.25 -14.45 -6.89
C LEU A 200 21.07 -14.19 -8.17
N SER A 201 21.02 -15.07 -9.17
CA SER A 201 21.65 -14.83 -10.48
C SER A 201 20.85 -13.93 -11.41
N GLN A 202 19.54 -13.80 -11.18
CA GLN A 202 18.63 -12.95 -11.98
C GLN A 202 18.75 -11.46 -11.66
N VAL A 203 19.56 -11.09 -10.66
CA VAL A 203 19.67 -9.71 -10.21
C VAL A 203 20.98 -9.43 -9.50
N GLN A 204 21.59 -8.28 -9.76
CA GLN A 204 22.72 -7.81 -8.98
C GLN A 204 22.25 -6.94 -7.81
N VAL A 205 22.71 -7.28 -6.61
CA VAL A 205 22.32 -6.58 -5.39
C VAL A 205 23.57 -6.07 -4.68
N SER A 206 23.56 -4.80 -4.33
CA SER A 206 24.63 -4.17 -3.56
C SER A 206 24.06 -3.36 -2.38
N PRO A 207 24.76 -3.32 -1.24
CA PRO A 207 24.40 -2.44 -0.13
C PRO A 207 24.40 -0.98 -0.57
N HIS A 208 23.37 -0.23 -0.18
CA HIS A 208 23.25 1.20 -0.43
C HIS A 208 23.19 1.97 0.89
N SER A 209 24.15 2.87 1.10
CA SER A 209 24.33 3.61 2.36
C SER A 209 24.04 5.12 2.26
N GLY A 210 23.50 5.62 1.14
CA GLY A 210 23.26 7.05 0.88
C GLY A 210 22.18 7.69 1.77
N ASP A 211 21.03 8.07 1.21
CA ASP A 211 19.91 8.78 1.90
C ASP A 211 19.17 7.90 2.96
N GLY A 212 19.88 6.90 3.51
CA GLY A 212 19.46 5.84 4.42
C GLY A 212 19.82 4.45 3.90
N LYS A 213 19.94 3.47 4.81
CA LYS A 213 20.29 2.07 4.48
C LYS A 213 19.23 1.40 3.59
N GLY A 214 19.69 0.60 2.63
CA GLY A 214 18.88 -0.19 1.72
C GLY A 214 19.73 -1.07 0.82
N LEU A 215 19.09 -1.74 -0.13
CA LEU A 215 19.72 -2.60 -1.13
C LEU A 215 19.45 -2.03 -2.53
N SER A 216 20.51 -1.68 -3.25
CA SER A 216 20.41 -1.27 -4.64
C SER A 216 20.25 -2.49 -5.53
N ILE A 217 19.32 -2.41 -6.47
CA ILE A 217 19.08 -3.45 -7.46
C ILE A 217 19.53 -2.97 -8.84
N THR A 218 20.37 -3.74 -9.49
CA THR A 218 20.84 -3.51 -10.86
C THR A 218 20.84 -4.81 -11.66
N GLN A 219 20.93 -4.70 -12.98
CA GLN A 219 21.01 -5.85 -13.90
C GLN A 219 19.88 -6.85 -13.70
N ILE A 220 18.64 -6.37 -13.61
CA ILE A 220 17.47 -7.24 -13.53
C ILE A 220 17.33 -8.02 -14.84
N ALA A 221 17.44 -9.34 -14.78
CA ALA A 221 17.25 -10.19 -15.94
C ALA A 221 15.83 -10.05 -16.51
N PRO A 222 15.67 -10.03 -17.84
CA PRO A 222 14.35 -10.08 -18.47
C PRO A 222 13.63 -11.37 -18.05
N ASP A 223 12.31 -11.28 -17.85
CA ASP A 223 11.44 -12.37 -17.37
C ASP A 223 11.79 -12.95 -15.99
N SER A 224 12.60 -12.24 -15.20
CA SER A 224 12.87 -12.60 -13.81
C SER A 224 11.68 -12.34 -12.89
N ILE A 225 11.70 -12.93 -11.69
CA ILE A 225 10.73 -12.62 -10.64
C ILE A 225 10.72 -11.11 -10.29
N PHE A 226 11.86 -10.44 -10.35
CA PHE A 226 11.98 -9.00 -10.06
C PHE A 226 11.29 -8.16 -11.13
N SER A 227 11.37 -8.58 -12.40
CA SER A 227 10.66 -7.95 -13.51
C SER A 227 9.13 -8.13 -13.40
N GLU A 228 8.66 -9.31 -12.99
CA GLU A 228 7.24 -9.57 -12.73
C GLU A 228 6.74 -8.74 -11.53
N LEU A 229 7.57 -8.56 -10.51
CA LEU A 229 7.32 -7.63 -9.40
C LEU A 229 7.40 -6.14 -9.82
N LYS A 230 7.61 -5.81 -11.10
CA LYS A 230 7.70 -4.44 -11.63
C LYS A 230 8.81 -3.61 -10.97
N LEU A 231 9.86 -4.28 -10.49
CA LEU A 231 11.10 -3.63 -10.09
C LEU A 231 11.88 -3.21 -11.33
N LYS A 232 12.69 -2.16 -11.17
CA LYS A 232 13.47 -1.57 -12.24
C LYS A 232 14.91 -1.40 -11.78
N ASP A 233 15.83 -1.40 -12.74
CA ASP A 233 17.22 -1.06 -12.47
C ASP A 233 17.32 0.34 -11.85
N GLY A 234 18.16 0.46 -10.82
CA GLY A 234 18.32 1.68 -10.04
C GLY A 234 17.29 1.84 -8.90
N ASP A 235 16.42 0.84 -8.68
CA ASP A 235 15.61 0.80 -7.48
C ASP A 235 16.45 0.51 -6.24
N ILE A 236 16.17 1.24 -5.16
CA ILE A 236 16.75 0.95 -3.85
C ILE A 236 15.65 0.37 -2.96
N ILE A 237 15.73 -0.92 -2.62
CA ILE A 237 14.83 -1.53 -1.65
C ILE A 237 15.24 -1.11 -0.25
N ARG A 238 14.30 -0.54 0.49
CA ARG A 238 14.51 -0.09 1.87
C ARG A 238 13.90 -1.03 2.89
N GLY A 239 12.83 -1.72 2.51
CA GLY A 239 12.14 -2.61 3.45
C GLY A 239 11.08 -3.48 2.79
N VAL A 240 10.73 -4.55 3.50
CA VAL A 240 9.69 -5.52 3.15
C VAL A 240 8.81 -5.73 4.37
N ASN A 241 7.50 -5.53 4.23
CA ASN A 241 6.50 -5.68 5.29
C ASN A 241 6.89 -4.93 6.58
N GLY A 242 7.46 -3.73 6.44
CA GLY A 242 7.93 -2.92 7.58
C GLY A 242 9.28 -3.34 8.19
N LYS A 243 9.87 -4.47 7.77
CA LYS A 243 11.25 -4.84 8.12
C LYS A 243 12.22 -4.12 7.19
N THR A 244 13.15 -3.35 7.74
CA THR A 244 14.23 -2.71 6.97
C THR A 244 15.19 -3.77 6.44
N LEU A 245 15.56 -3.67 5.16
CA LEU A 245 16.61 -4.50 4.57
C LEU A 245 17.90 -3.68 4.50
N LYS A 246 19.02 -4.28 4.88
CA LYS A 246 20.32 -3.60 4.91
C LYS A 246 21.41 -4.40 4.22
N GLU A 247 21.38 -5.72 4.39
CA GLU A 247 22.40 -6.63 3.88
C GLU A 247 21.84 -7.53 2.77
N PRO A 248 22.66 -8.01 1.83
CA PRO A 248 22.21 -8.91 0.77
C PRO A 248 21.48 -10.16 1.31
N ASP A 249 21.91 -10.68 2.46
CA ASP A 249 21.27 -11.81 3.14
C ASP A 249 19.80 -11.55 3.51
N ASP A 250 19.41 -10.29 3.72
CA ASP A 250 18.02 -9.93 4.00
C ASP A 250 17.09 -10.23 2.81
N LEU A 251 17.60 -10.37 1.58
CA LEU A 251 16.81 -10.81 0.43
C LEU A 251 16.31 -12.25 0.57
N ILE A 252 17.04 -13.10 1.28
CA ILE A 252 16.59 -14.45 1.59
C ILE A 252 15.28 -14.38 2.39
N SER A 253 15.13 -13.38 3.26
CA SER A 253 13.91 -13.17 4.02
C SER A 253 12.74 -12.67 3.16
N LEU A 254 13.01 -11.87 2.12
CA LEU A 254 12.02 -11.50 1.10
C LEU A 254 11.56 -12.74 0.30
N TYR A 255 12.51 -13.55 -0.17
CA TYR A 255 12.23 -14.79 -0.89
C TYR A 255 11.33 -15.75 -0.10
N ARG A 256 11.67 -16.01 1.16
CA ARG A 256 10.87 -16.91 2.02
C ARG A 256 9.43 -16.41 2.17
N ARG A 257 9.23 -15.09 2.28
CA ARG A 257 7.90 -14.47 2.39
C ARG A 257 7.10 -14.54 1.08
N LEU A 258 7.76 -14.40 -0.06
CA LEU A 258 7.14 -14.61 -1.37
C LEU A 258 6.70 -16.07 -1.53
N LYS A 259 7.53 -17.02 -1.09
CA LYS A 259 7.22 -18.46 -1.15
C LYS A 259 6.03 -18.84 -0.27
N SER A 260 5.94 -18.30 0.95
CA SER A 260 4.86 -18.61 1.90
C SER A 260 3.50 -18.02 1.49
N GLY A 261 3.44 -17.13 0.49
CA GLY A 261 2.18 -16.63 -0.08
C GLY A 261 1.51 -15.51 0.72
N PHE A 262 2.26 -14.79 1.56
CA PHE A 262 1.72 -13.64 2.28
C PHE A 262 1.57 -12.40 1.38
N HIS A 263 0.75 -11.45 1.81
CA HIS A 263 0.78 -10.09 1.27
C HIS A 263 2.19 -9.50 1.45
N VAL A 264 2.81 -9.08 0.34
CA VAL A 264 4.14 -8.47 0.36
C VAL A 264 4.02 -6.98 0.05
N SER A 265 4.48 -6.14 0.96
CA SER A 265 4.56 -4.69 0.85
C SER A 265 6.03 -4.29 0.80
N LEU A 266 6.48 -3.81 -0.36
CA LEU A 266 7.86 -3.46 -0.61
C LEU A 266 8.01 -1.94 -0.59
N GLN A 267 8.92 -1.44 0.24
CA GLN A 267 9.29 -0.03 0.28
C GLN A 267 10.54 0.18 -0.56
N ILE A 268 10.42 0.99 -1.61
CA ILE A 268 11.52 1.30 -2.52
C ILE A 268 11.75 2.80 -2.63
N THR A 269 12.96 3.20 -3.00
CA THR A 269 13.24 4.53 -3.56
C THR A 269 13.52 4.36 -5.05
N ARG A 270 12.71 5.04 -5.89
CA ARG A 270 12.90 5.10 -7.35
C ARG A 270 13.03 6.55 -7.77
N ASN A 271 14.13 6.90 -8.43
CA ASN A 271 14.44 8.28 -8.88
C ASN A 271 14.34 9.30 -7.72
N GLY A 272 14.92 8.98 -6.56
CA GLY A 272 14.89 9.84 -5.35
C GLY A 272 13.51 9.96 -4.66
N LYS A 273 12.49 9.24 -5.13
CA LYS A 273 11.13 9.26 -4.55
C LYS A 273 10.82 7.93 -3.88
N ARG A 274 10.41 7.99 -2.61
CA ARG A 274 9.93 6.82 -1.86
C ARG A 274 8.59 6.36 -2.40
N LYS A 275 8.44 5.05 -2.56
CA LYS A 275 7.22 4.38 -3.04
C LYS A 275 6.99 3.11 -2.22
N THR A 276 5.73 2.76 -2.04
CA THR A 276 5.34 1.46 -1.48
C THR A 276 4.60 0.68 -2.55
N ILE A 277 5.06 -0.53 -2.84
CA ILE A 277 4.40 -1.44 -3.78
C ILE A 277 3.80 -2.59 -2.99
N ASN A 278 2.48 -2.77 -3.07
CA ASN A 278 1.77 -3.87 -2.42
C ASN A 278 1.48 -4.95 -3.45
N TYR A 279 1.95 -6.17 -3.21
CA TYR A 279 1.73 -7.32 -4.06
C TYR A 279 0.61 -8.21 -3.50
N ARG A 280 -0.33 -8.55 -4.38
CA ARG A 280 -1.37 -9.54 -4.13
C ARG A 280 -1.17 -10.70 -5.08
N PHE A 281 -0.99 -11.91 -4.54
CA PHE A 281 -0.84 -13.13 -5.32
C PHE A 281 -2.20 -13.76 -5.53
N ARG A 282 -2.53 -14.11 -6.79
CA ARG A 282 -3.76 -14.82 -7.17
C ARG A 282 -3.44 -16.18 -7.75
#